data_AF-A0AAX4P6Z1-F1
#
_entry.id   AF-A0AAX4P6Z1-F1
#
_cell.length_a   1.000
_cell.length_b   1.000
_cell.length_c   1.000
_cell.angle_alpha   90.00
_cell.angle_beta   90.00
_cell.angle_gamma   90.00
#
_symmetry.space_group_name_H-M   'P 1'
#
loop_
_entity.id
_entity.type
_entity.pdbx_description
1 polymer ?
#
loop_
_entity_poly.entity_id
_entity_poly.type
_entity_poly.pdbx_seq_one_letter_code
_entity_poly.pdbx_strand_id
1 'polypeptide(L)'
;MAARIIAQLLVSGGTLLFRSAAQAYRQAIINGKKAGVHEGTAQAFRSKKMDLVEAYSILGVNDSTPWPEIVKKFDHLYGVNERLGSFYLQSKIYRAKERLEMELPEDVRAEMKLKEEAERSAASAAREEEEKKSGTGD
;
A
#
# COMPACT_ATOMS: atom_id res chain seq x y z
N MET A 1 -37.73 31.58 -36.88
CA MET A 1 -36.30 31.94 -37.02
C MET A 1 -35.47 31.60 -35.77
N ALA A 2 -35.98 31.80 -34.55
CA ALA A 2 -35.27 31.50 -33.30
C ALA A 2 -34.77 30.03 -33.15
N ALA A 3 -35.59 29.03 -33.54
CA ALA A 3 -35.20 27.62 -33.45
C ALA A 3 -34.00 27.24 -34.36
N ARG A 4 -33.85 27.90 -35.52
CA ARG A 4 -32.69 27.69 -36.40
C ARG A 4 -31.41 28.27 -35.80
N ILE A 5 -31.50 29.40 -35.10
CA ILE A 5 -30.37 30.05 -34.43
C ILE A 5 -29.90 29.20 -33.24
N ILE A 6 -30.83 28.67 -32.44
CA ILE A 6 -30.50 27.77 -31.32
C ILE A 6 -29.86 26.48 -31.82
N ALA A 7 -30.41 25.86 -32.88
CA ALA A 7 -29.83 24.66 -33.48
C ALA A 7 -28.42 24.90 -34.05
N GLN A 8 -28.18 26.05 -34.69
CA GLN A 8 -26.85 26.41 -35.19
C GLN A 8 -25.86 26.65 -34.04
N LEU A 9 -26.29 27.30 -32.94
CA LEU A 9 -25.45 27.53 -31.76
C LEU A 9 -25.07 26.23 -31.04
N LEU A 10 -26.00 25.28 -30.97
CA LEU A 10 -25.81 23.99 -30.28
C LEU A 10 -24.88 23.06 -31.08
N VAL A 11 -25.02 23.03 -32.41
CA VAL A 11 -24.16 22.25 -33.30
C VAL A 11 -22.74 22.81 -33.36
N SER A 12 -22.58 24.14 -33.38
CA SER A 12 -21.25 24.78 -33.41
C SER A 12 -20.57 24.81 -32.04
N GLY A 13 -21.31 24.87 -30.93
CA GLY A 13 -20.76 24.76 -29.57
C GLY A 13 -20.37 23.32 -29.16
N GLY A 14 -21.16 22.32 -29.55
CA GLY A 14 -20.91 20.92 -29.18
C GLY A 14 -19.73 20.27 -29.91
N THR A 15 -19.46 20.68 -31.16
CA THR A 15 -18.36 20.12 -31.96
C THR A 15 -16.98 20.52 -31.46
N LEU A 16 -16.84 21.70 -30.81
CA LEU A 16 -15.55 22.16 -30.29
C LEU A 16 -15.17 21.45 -28.98
N LEU A 17 -16.13 21.18 -28.10
CA LEU A 17 -15.91 20.43 -26.85
C LEU A 17 -15.63 18.93 -27.10
N PHE A 18 -16.27 18.34 -28.11
CA PHE A 18 -16.07 16.92 -28.43
C PHE A 18 -14.71 16.63 -29.07
N ARG A 19 -14.21 17.52 -29.96
CA ARG A 19 -12.91 17.33 -30.63
C ARG A 19 -11.72 17.55 -29.67
N SER A 20 -11.82 18.51 -28.75
CA SER A 20 -10.77 18.78 -27.77
C SER A 20 -10.65 17.67 -26.72
N ALA A 21 -11.78 17.13 -26.24
CA ALA A 21 -11.78 15.96 -25.36
C ALA A 21 -11.18 14.72 -26.04
N ALA A 22 -11.51 14.47 -27.32
CA ALA A 22 -10.94 13.37 -28.08
C ALA A 22 -9.43 13.53 -28.35
N GLN A 23 -8.96 14.76 -28.59
CA GLN A 23 -7.53 15.04 -28.73
C GLN A 23 -6.77 14.89 -27.40
N ALA A 24 -7.32 15.37 -26.29
CA ALA A 24 -6.75 15.18 -24.96
C ALA A 24 -6.71 13.69 -24.57
N TYR A 25 -7.76 12.93 -24.88
CA TYR A 25 -7.80 11.49 -24.64
C TYR A 25 -6.76 10.73 -25.47
N ARG A 26 -6.60 11.08 -26.77
CA ARG A 26 -5.50 10.52 -27.59
C ARG A 26 -4.13 10.91 -27.06
N GLN A 27 -3.93 12.15 -26.61
CA GLN A 27 -2.68 12.59 -26.02
C GLN A 27 -2.40 11.89 -24.68
N ALA A 28 -3.41 11.65 -23.84
CA ALA A 28 -3.29 10.90 -22.60
C ALA A 28 -2.93 9.42 -22.84
N ILE A 29 -3.50 8.78 -23.87
CA ILE A 29 -3.12 7.41 -24.26
C ILE A 29 -1.69 7.35 -24.83
N ILE A 30 -1.31 8.33 -25.65
CA ILE A 30 0.05 8.39 -26.22
C ILE A 30 1.09 8.69 -25.14
N ASN A 31 0.79 9.59 -24.19
CA ASN A 31 1.65 9.90 -23.05
C ASN A 31 1.68 8.74 -22.04
N GLY A 32 0.57 8.05 -21.81
CA GLY A 32 0.51 6.83 -21.00
C GLY A 32 1.32 5.68 -21.61
N LYS A 33 1.37 5.56 -22.94
CA LYS A 33 2.24 4.59 -23.63
C LYS A 33 3.71 5.00 -23.66
N LYS A 34 4.04 6.30 -23.73
CA LYS A 34 5.43 6.80 -23.62
C LYS A 34 5.99 6.72 -22.20
N ALA A 35 5.15 6.84 -21.16
CA ALA A 35 5.57 6.67 -19.78
C ALA A 35 5.78 5.20 -19.36
N GLY A 36 5.38 4.23 -20.21
CA GLY A 36 5.31 2.81 -19.86
C GLY A 36 6.51 1.95 -20.27
N VAL A 37 7.50 2.47 -21.00
CA VAL A 37 8.68 1.68 -21.44
C VAL A 37 9.93 2.54 -21.38
N HIS A 38 10.32 2.97 -20.19
CA HIS A 38 11.72 3.27 -19.94
C HIS A 38 12.40 1.99 -19.45
N GLU A 39 13.44 1.58 -20.17
CA GLU A 39 14.39 0.46 -19.99
C GLU A 39 15.01 0.31 -18.57
N GLY A 40 14.49 1.02 -17.56
CA GLY A 40 14.86 0.90 -16.15
C GLY A 40 13.85 0.13 -15.28
N THR A 41 12.72 -0.34 -15.82
CA THR A 41 11.69 -1.05 -15.02
C THR A 41 12.18 -2.39 -14.47
N ALA A 42 13.13 -3.07 -15.12
CA ALA A 42 13.75 -4.29 -14.57
C ALA A 42 14.60 -4.00 -13.33
N GLN A 43 15.14 -2.79 -13.19
CA GLN A 43 15.89 -2.36 -12.01
C GLN A 43 14.98 -1.77 -10.93
N ALA A 44 13.80 -1.24 -11.29
CA ALA A 44 12.81 -0.73 -10.33
C ALA A 44 12.17 -1.83 -9.46
N PHE A 45 12.16 -3.09 -9.94
CA PHE A 45 11.78 -4.26 -9.13
C PHE A 45 12.91 -4.76 -8.21
N ARG A 46 14.16 -4.28 -8.39
CA ARG A 46 15.24 -4.55 -7.43
C ARG A 46 15.09 -3.63 -6.22
N SER A 47 14.37 -4.13 -5.21
CA SER A 47 14.42 -3.62 -3.83
C SER A 47 14.24 -2.11 -3.69
N LYS A 48 13.21 -1.54 -4.33
CA LYS A 48 12.77 -0.19 -4.00
C LYS A 48 12.26 -0.22 -2.55
N LYS A 49 12.94 0.50 -1.66
CA LYS A 49 12.47 0.74 -0.28
C LYS A 49 11.06 1.35 -0.37
N MET A 50 10.14 0.88 0.48
CA MET A 50 8.77 1.39 0.54
C MET A 50 8.80 2.90 0.79
N ASP A 51 8.01 3.66 0.03
CA ASP A 51 7.83 5.09 0.27
C ASP A 51 6.91 5.34 1.48
N LEU A 52 7.01 6.52 2.12
CA LEU A 52 6.14 6.87 3.25
C LEU A 52 4.68 6.96 2.85
N VAL A 53 4.40 7.61 1.72
CA VAL A 53 3.04 7.80 1.24
C VAL A 53 2.41 6.44 0.89
N GLU A 54 3.22 5.52 0.36
CA GLU A 54 2.79 4.14 0.11
C GLU A 54 2.45 3.42 1.42
N ALA A 55 3.28 3.55 2.46
CA ALA A 55 3.05 2.91 3.75
C ALA A 55 1.75 3.40 4.42
N TYR A 56 1.51 4.71 4.43
CA TYR A 56 0.26 5.30 4.91
C TYR A 56 -0.95 4.78 4.13
N SER A 57 -0.83 4.70 2.81
CA SER A 57 -1.90 4.21 1.94
C SER A 57 -2.21 2.72 2.16
N ILE A 58 -1.19 1.88 2.36
CA ILE A 58 -1.35 0.45 2.62
C ILE A 58 -2.09 0.20 3.94
N LEU A 59 -1.76 0.96 4.99
CA LEU A 59 -2.40 0.80 6.30
C LEU A 59 -3.69 1.62 6.45
N GLY A 60 -4.00 2.50 5.49
CA GLY A 60 -5.16 3.37 5.53
C GLY A 60 -5.11 4.37 6.68
N VAL A 61 -3.92 4.91 6.95
CA VAL A 61 -3.64 5.88 8.03
C VAL A 61 -2.96 7.12 7.45
N ASN A 62 -2.74 8.15 8.28
CA ASN A 62 -2.09 9.40 7.90
C ASN A 62 -1.01 9.80 8.92
N ASP A 63 -0.23 10.83 8.60
CA ASP A 63 0.84 11.37 9.42
C ASP A 63 0.39 11.85 10.82
N SER A 64 -0.90 12.18 10.97
CA SER A 64 -1.49 12.61 12.25
C SER A 64 -2.08 11.45 13.07
N THR A 65 -2.02 10.22 12.55
CA THR A 65 -2.61 9.04 13.19
C THR A 65 -1.71 8.60 14.34
N PRO A 66 -2.23 8.44 15.58
CA PRO A 66 -1.41 8.04 16.70
C PRO A 66 -0.94 6.58 16.55
N TRP A 67 0.27 6.29 17.03
CA TRP A 67 0.91 4.97 16.90
C TRP A 67 0.03 3.78 17.32
N PRO A 68 -0.71 3.82 18.44
CA PRO A 68 -1.58 2.70 18.84
C PRO A 68 -2.66 2.37 17.80
N GLU A 69 -3.15 3.37 17.08
CA GLU A 69 -4.15 3.16 16.03
C GLU A 69 -3.51 2.54 14.77
N ILE A 70 -2.29 2.93 14.43
CA ILE A 70 -1.51 2.32 13.35
C ILE A 70 -1.29 0.83 13.64
N VAL A 71 -0.89 0.47 14.85
CA VAL A 71 -0.70 -0.93 15.28
C VAL A 71 -2.01 -1.71 15.16
N LYS A 72 -3.13 -1.16 15.65
CA LYS A 72 -4.45 -1.80 15.55
C LYS A 72 -4.87 -2.04 14.09
N LYS A 73 -4.61 -1.09 13.19
CA LYS A 73 -4.89 -1.23 11.75
C LYS A 73 -4.01 -2.31 11.13
N PHE A 74 -2.73 -2.32 11.48
CA PHE A 74 -1.79 -3.35 11.06
C PHE A 74 -2.26 -4.75 11.51
N ASP A 75 -2.56 -4.96 12.79
CA ASP A 75 -2.95 -6.28 13.32
C ASP A 75 -4.20 -6.82 12.63
N HIS A 76 -5.19 -5.95 12.39
CA HIS A 76 -6.39 -6.32 11.67
C HIS A 76 -6.09 -6.72 10.21
N LEU A 77 -5.37 -5.87 9.46
CA LEU A 77 -5.04 -6.14 8.06
C LEU A 77 -4.15 -7.38 7.91
N TYR A 78 -3.16 -7.52 8.80
CA TYR A 78 -2.24 -8.64 8.81
C TYR A 78 -2.97 -9.95 9.14
N GLY A 79 -3.78 -9.97 10.21
CA GLY A 79 -4.52 -11.18 10.62
C GLY A 79 -5.57 -11.64 9.59
N VAL A 80 -6.25 -10.72 8.90
CA VAL A 80 -7.15 -11.08 7.80
C VAL A 80 -6.37 -11.70 6.63
N ASN A 81 -5.21 -11.14 6.29
CA ASN A 81 -4.40 -11.60 5.16
C ASN A 81 -3.52 -12.81 5.48
N GLU A 82 -3.28 -13.13 6.74
CA GLU A 82 -2.57 -14.35 7.15
C GLU A 82 -3.38 -15.60 6.81
N ARG A 83 -4.71 -15.53 6.95
CA ARG A 83 -5.61 -16.68 6.74
C ARG A 83 -6.12 -16.81 5.31
N LEU A 84 -6.40 -15.68 4.66
CA LEU A 84 -7.11 -15.62 3.37
C LEU A 84 -6.34 -14.85 2.29
N GLY A 85 -5.24 -14.19 2.65
CA GLY A 85 -4.47 -13.33 1.75
C GLY A 85 -3.34 -14.07 1.04
N SER A 86 -2.64 -13.34 0.17
CA SER A 86 -1.41 -13.82 -0.43
C SER A 86 -0.20 -13.40 0.40
N PHE A 87 0.88 -14.19 0.34
CA PHE A 87 2.15 -13.85 0.97
C PHE A 87 2.69 -12.48 0.53
N TYR A 88 2.42 -12.08 -0.71
CA TYR A 88 2.78 -10.76 -1.22
C TYR A 88 2.07 -9.63 -0.47
N LEU A 89 0.75 -9.76 -0.26
CA LEU A 89 -0.04 -8.77 0.48
C LEU A 89 0.39 -8.69 1.94
N GLN A 90 0.56 -9.84 2.59
CA GLN A 90 1.08 -9.91 3.95
C GLN A 90 2.46 -9.25 4.07
N SER A 91 3.37 -9.54 3.13
CA SER A 91 4.69 -8.92 3.06
C SER A 91 4.63 -7.41 2.84
N LYS A 92 3.67 -6.92 2.06
CA LYS A 92 3.45 -5.48 1.84
C LYS A 92 2.93 -4.77 3.10
N ILE A 93 1.98 -5.39 3.79
CA ILE A 93 1.44 -4.87 5.06
C ILE A 93 2.54 -4.81 6.12
N TYR A 94 3.35 -5.86 6.23
CA TYR A 94 4.50 -5.91 7.15
C TYR A 94 5.52 -4.81 6.86
N ARG A 95 5.95 -4.68 5.61
CA ARG A 95 6.90 -3.64 5.21
C ARG A 95 6.36 -2.22 5.40
N ALA A 96 5.03 -2.04 5.36
CA ALA A 96 4.41 -0.74 5.61
C ALA A 96 4.56 -0.35 7.08
N LYS A 97 4.31 -1.29 8.01
CA LYS A 97 4.59 -1.10 9.45
C LYS A 97 6.06 -0.75 9.67
N GLU A 98 6.99 -1.56 9.15
CA GLU A 98 8.43 -1.31 9.31
C GLU A 98 8.85 0.08 8.80
N ARG A 99 8.24 0.53 7.69
CA ARG A 99 8.51 1.86 7.14
C ARG A 99 7.97 2.96 8.03
N LEU A 100 6.78 2.83 8.64
CA LEU A 100 6.23 3.85 9.55
C LEU A 100 6.95 3.86 10.89
N GLU A 101 7.39 2.71 11.39
CA GLU A 101 8.31 2.67 12.54
C GLU A 101 9.59 3.47 12.27
N MET A 102 9.97 3.58 10.98
CA MET A 102 10.96 4.50 10.38
C MET A 102 11.06 5.86 11.05
N GLU A 103 9.87 6.40 11.27
CA GLU A 103 9.65 7.81 11.60
C GLU A 103 9.55 8.02 13.11
N LEU A 104 9.57 6.95 13.90
CA LEU A 104 9.55 7.06 15.35
C LEU A 104 10.94 7.40 15.88
N PRO A 105 11.00 8.14 17.00
CA PRO A 105 12.24 8.35 17.74
C PRO A 105 12.96 7.03 18.04
N GLU A 106 14.29 7.03 17.93
CA GLU A 106 15.13 5.83 18.04
C GLU A 106 15.01 5.13 19.40
N ASP A 107 14.78 5.89 20.48
CA ASP A 107 14.50 5.39 21.83
C ASP A 107 13.23 4.54 21.87
N VAL A 108 12.12 5.07 21.35
CA VAL A 108 10.83 4.36 21.31
C VAL A 108 10.92 3.12 20.41
N ARG A 109 11.63 3.23 19.28
CA ARG A 109 11.88 2.13 18.35
C ARG A 109 12.72 1.01 18.99
N ALA A 110 13.76 1.36 19.75
CA ALA A 110 14.59 0.38 20.44
C ALA A 110 13.79 -0.38 21.52
N GLU A 111 12.97 0.33 22.29
CA GLU A 111 12.07 -0.28 23.27
C GLU A 111 11.07 -1.26 22.64
N MET A 112 10.50 -0.91 21.49
CA MET A 112 9.58 -1.81 20.78
C MET A 112 10.26 -3.06 20.24
N LYS A 113 11.48 -2.94 19.68
CA LYS A 113 12.25 -4.11 19.23
C LYS A 113 12.61 -5.04 20.37
N LEU A 114 13.03 -4.48 21.52
CA LEU A 114 13.30 -5.25 22.72
C LEU A 114 12.05 -6.02 23.19
N LYS A 115 10.87 -5.38 23.13
CA LYS A 115 9.59 -6.03 23.43
C LYS A 115 9.25 -7.15 22.45
N GLU A 116 9.37 -6.91 21.15
CA GLU A 116 9.08 -7.93 20.12
C GLU A 116 10.06 -9.12 20.21
N GLU A 117 11.35 -8.89 20.50
CA GLU A 117 12.34 -9.94 20.71
C GLU A 117 12.06 -10.76 21.99
N ALA A 118 11.66 -10.09 23.07
CA ALA A 118 11.23 -10.75 24.30
C ALA A 118 9.97 -11.61 24.09
N GLU A 119 8.99 -11.12 23.32
CA GLU A 119 7.79 -11.89 22.98
C GLU A 119 8.10 -13.08 22.06
N ARG A 120 8.99 -12.91 21.08
CA ARG A 120 9.42 -14.01 20.20
C ARG A 120 10.17 -15.10 20.96
N SER A 121 11.07 -14.73 21.87
CA SER A 121 11.82 -15.69 22.70
C SER A 121 10.92 -16.41 23.70
N ALA A 122 9.92 -15.73 24.26
CA ALA A 122 8.89 -16.36 25.08
C ALA A 122 8.02 -17.34 24.26
N ALA A 123 7.63 -16.97 23.04
CA ALA A 123 6.84 -17.82 22.15
C ALA A 123 7.61 -19.07 21.68
N SER A 124 8.92 -18.96 21.40
CA SER A 124 9.75 -20.12 21.06
C SER A 124 9.96 -21.05 22.25
N ALA A 125 10.17 -20.50 23.45
CA ALA A 125 10.30 -21.31 24.68
C ALA A 125 9.01 -22.08 25.00
N ALA A 126 7.84 -21.45 24.81
CA ALA A 126 6.55 -22.10 25.00
C ALA A 126 6.30 -23.26 23.99
N ARG A 127 6.73 -23.09 22.74
CA ARG A 127 6.64 -24.14 21.70
C ARG A 127 7.57 -25.32 22.01
N GLU A 128 8.78 -25.07 22.49
CA GLU A 128 9.71 -26.14 22.91
C GLU A 128 9.20 -26.93 24.13
N GLU A 129 8.51 -26.27 25.06
CA GLU A 129 7.88 -26.95 26.20
C GLU A 129 6.66 -27.79 25.80
N GLU A 130 5.85 -27.34 24.84
CA GLU A 130 4.75 -28.14 24.27
C GLU A 130 5.27 -29.38 23.53
N GLU A 131 6.33 -29.22 22.73
CA GLU A 131 6.89 -30.31 21.91
C GLU A 131 7.54 -31.41 22.77
N LYS A 132 8.19 -31.03 23.89
CA LYS A 132 8.71 -32.00 24.88
C LYS A 132 7.62 -32.76 25.64
N LYS A 133 6.45 -32.15 25.86
CA LYS A 133 5.30 -32.82 26.51
C LYS A 133 4.56 -33.76 25.56
N SER A 134 4.53 -33.48 24.25
CA SER A 134 3.91 -34.37 23.26
C SER A 134 4.79 -35.56 22.84
N GLY A 135 6.11 -35.47 23.01
CA GLY A 135 7.07 -36.50 22.57
C GLY A 135 7.38 -37.63 23.56
N THR A 136 6.74 -37.70 24.73
CA THR A 136 7.01 -38.74 25.76
C THR A 136 5.92 -39.83 25.81
N GLY A 137 5.16 -40.01 24.73
CA GLY A 137 4.05 -40.96 24.67
C GLY A 137 4.02 -41.78 23.38
N ASP A 138 5.05 -42.57 23.13
CA ASP A 138 4.96 -43.93 22.56
C ASP A 138 6.24 -44.73 22.92
#